data_AF-A0A7Y5DW54-F1
#
_entry.id   AF-A0A7Y5DW54-F1
#
_cell.length_a   1.000
_cell.length_b   1.000
_cell.length_c   1.000
_cell.angle_alpha   90.00
_cell.angle_beta   90.00
_cell.angle_gamma   90.00
#
_symmetry.space_group_name_H-M   'P 1'
#
loop_
_entity.id
_entity.type
_entity.pdbx_description
1 polymer ?
#
loop_
_entity_poly.entity_id
_entity_poly.type
_entity_poly.pdbx_seq_one_letter_code
_entity_poly.pdbx_strand_id
1 'polypeptide(L)'
;MIGKSLRERHALPVLPEARAVATVREVMATHAKDLVLVRAQDPRMVACVVAAADPAAMRTCETLGLAVKSGLTAVFGVLGGDVARLMPALAKAQLDWLAEPAAARETKVVLLGEGGGLALLSLSVEGGKVQIVVPALLP
;
A
#
# COMPACT_ATOMS: atom_id res chain seq x y z
N MET A 1 -2.50 -9.29 -35.33
CA MET A 1 -2.53 -9.60 -33.88
C MET A 1 -2.28 -8.30 -33.13
N ILE A 2 -3.34 -7.56 -32.78
CA ILE A 2 -3.21 -6.26 -32.11
C ILE A 2 -2.85 -6.56 -30.66
N GLY A 3 -1.57 -6.40 -30.31
CA GLY A 3 -1.10 -6.61 -28.95
C GLY A 3 -1.75 -5.58 -28.01
N LYS A 4 -2.23 -6.06 -26.85
CA LYS A 4 -2.80 -5.27 -25.76
C LYS A 4 -2.09 -3.92 -25.59
N SER A 5 -2.85 -2.87 -25.34
CA SER A 5 -2.37 -1.50 -25.15
C SER A 5 -1.31 -1.44 -24.04
N LEU A 6 -0.39 -0.47 -24.09
CA LEU A 6 0.63 -0.26 -23.04
C LEU A 6 0.01 -0.16 -21.64
N ARG A 7 -1.20 0.43 -21.54
CA ARG A 7 -1.98 0.55 -20.31
C ARG A 7 -2.44 -0.81 -19.76
N GLU A 8 -2.70 -1.78 -20.63
CA GLU A 8 -3.04 -3.16 -20.26
C GLU A 8 -1.81 -4.04 -19.95
N ARG A 9 -0.60 -3.62 -20.34
CA ARG A 9 0.65 -4.34 -20.03
C ARG A 9 1.27 -3.96 -18.68
N HIS A 10 0.87 -2.82 -18.11
CA HIS A 10 1.45 -2.26 -16.89
C HIS A 10 0.45 -2.15 -15.73
N ALA A 11 -0.67 -2.87 -15.79
CA ALA A 11 -1.45 -3.08 -14.57
C ALA A 11 -0.57 -3.88 -13.60
N LEU A 12 -0.07 -3.22 -12.55
CA LEU A 12 0.71 -3.86 -11.51
C LEU A 12 -0.14 -5.00 -10.94
N PRO A 13 0.43 -6.22 -10.78
CA PRO A 13 -0.35 -7.35 -10.33
C PRO A 13 -0.90 -7.09 -8.93
N VAL A 14 -2.12 -7.56 -8.66
CA VAL A 14 -2.66 -7.51 -7.29
C VAL A 14 -1.97 -8.60 -6.48
N LEU A 15 -1.37 -8.24 -5.34
CA LEU A 15 -0.76 -9.20 -4.44
C LEU A 15 -1.86 -10.00 -3.71
N PRO A 16 -1.79 -11.34 -3.67
CA PRO A 16 -2.78 -12.14 -2.94
C PRO A 16 -2.87 -11.73 -1.47
N GLU A 17 -4.09 -11.66 -0.93
CA GLU A 17 -4.35 -11.21 0.44
C GLU A 17 -3.49 -11.91 1.49
N ALA A 18 -3.43 -13.24 1.47
CA ALA A 18 -2.63 -13.99 2.45
C ALA A 18 -1.14 -13.60 2.42
N ARG A 19 -0.59 -13.35 1.21
CA ARG A 19 0.79 -12.89 1.04
C ARG A 19 0.97 -11.45 1.48
N ALA A 20 0.01 -10.57 1.17
CA ALA A 20 0.02 -9.18 1.61
C ALA A 20 0.00 -9.05 3.14
N VAL A 21 -0.88 -9.82 3.80
CA VAL A 21 -0.98 -9.87 5.26
C VAL A 21 0.30 -10.43 5.89
N ALA A 22 0.87 -11.51 5.35
CA ALA A 22 2.13 -12.05 5.85
C ALA A 22 3.27 -11.03 5.73
N THR A 23 3.40 -10.40 4.56
CA THR A 23 4.46 -9.42 4.28
C THR A 23 4.33 -8.19 5.18
N VAL A 24 3.13 -7.65 5.36
CA VAL A 24 2.96 -6.48 6.24
C VAL A 24 3.24 -6.83 7.69
N ARG A 25 2.93 -8.05 8.16
CA ARG A 25 3.29 -8.51 9.52
C ARG A 25 4.80 -8.56 9.72
N GLU A 26 5.55 -9.05 8.72
CA GLU A 26 7.01 -9.06 8.75
C GLU A 26 7.56 -7.63 8.82
N VAL A 27 7.06 -6.72 7.98
CA VAL A 27 7.47 -5.31 7.99
C VAL A 27 7.14 -4.65 9.32
N MET A 28 5.98 -4.93 9.91
CA MET A 28 5.58 -4.36 11.20
C MET A 28 6.54 -4.73 12.33
N ALA A 29 7.19 -5.89 12.28
CA ALA A 29 8.14 -6.30 13.30
C ALA A 29 9.32 -5.32 13.44
N THR A 30 9.70 -4.63 12.35
CA THR A 30 10.81 -3.67 12.33
C THR A 30 10.38 -2.21 12.13
N HIS A 31 9.23 -1.97 11.47
CA HIS A 31 8.77 -0.63 11.06
C HIS A 31 7.44 -0.19 11.69
N ALA A 32 6.99 -0.83 12.79
CA ALA A 32 5.75 -0.42 13.48
C ALA A 32 5.74 1.07 13.86
N LYS A 33 6.89 1.64 14.26
CA LYS A 33 7.00 3.07 14.60
C LYS A 33 6.74 3.96 13.38
N ASP A 34 7.31 3.61 12.23
CA ASP A 34 7.19 4.40 11.00
C ASP A 34 5.74 4.43 10.51
N LEU A 35 5.02 3.29 10.61
CA LEU A 35 3.59 3.21 10.29
C LEU A 35 2.75 4.16 11.17
N VAL A 36 3.04 4.22 12.47
CA VAL A 36 2.36 5.14 13.40
C VAL A 36 2.71 6.59 13.10
N LEU A 37 3.97 6.88 12.73
CA LEU A 37 4.43 8.21 12.40
C LEU A 37 3.75 8.77 11.15
N VAL A 38 3.58 7.95 10.09
CA VAL A 38 2.86 8.39 8.89
C VAL A 38 1.46 8.89 9.23
N ARG A 39 0.70 8.13 10.03
CA ARG A 39 -0.62 8.54 10.49
C ARG A 39 -0.58 9.82 11.35
N ALA A 40 0.44 9.95 12.20
CA ALA A 40 0.56 11.09 13.10
C ALA A 40 0.86 12.41 12.37
N GLN A 41 1.43 12.35 11.16
CA GLN A 41 1.70 13.53 10.33
C GLN A 41 0.42 14.11 9.75
N ASP A 42 -0.43 13.27 9.15
CA ASP A 42 -1.74 13.65 8.63
C ASP A 42 -2.65 12.40 8.59
N PRO A 43 -3.86 12.45 9.17
CA PRO A 43 -4.78 11.31 9.15
C PRO A 43 -5.22 10.88 7.75
N ARG A 44 -5.04 11.69 6.71
CA ARG A 44 -5.33 11.34 5.31
C ARG A 44 -4.18 10.64 4.60
N MET A 45 -3.00 10.55 5.23
CA MET A 45 -1.88 9.83 4.64
C MET A 45 -2.09 8.33 4.66
N VAL A 46 -1.64 7.71 3.59
CA VAL A 46 -1.52 6.26 3.43
C VAL A 46 -0.05 5.90 3.59
N ALA A 47 0.22 4.89 4.42
CA ALA A 47 1.55 4.33 4.55
C ALA A 47 1.87 3.46 3.33
N CYS A 48 2.77 3.94 2.48
CA CYS A 48 3.38 3.20 1.40
C CYS A 48 4.49 2.31 1.97
N VAL A 49 4.18 1.02 2.08
CA VAL A 49 5.12 -0.01 2.52
C VAL A 49 5.81 -0.60 1.31
N VAL A 50 7.12 -0.45 1.24
CA VAL A 50 7.97 -1.12 0.24
C VAL A 50 8.62 -2.31 0.93
N ALA A 51 8.39 -3.52 0.44
CA ALA A 51 8.99 -4.73 0.96
C ALA A 51 10.00 -5.30 -0.05
N ALA A 52 11.28 -5.37 0.34
CA ALA A 52 12.37 -5.90 -0.47
C ALA A 52 12.37 -5.38 -1.92
N ALA A 53 12.56 -4.06 -2.08
CA ALA A 53 12.38 -3.35 -3.35
C ALA A 53 13.08 -4.02 -4.54
N ASP A 54 12.28 -4.55 -5.47
CA ASP A 54 12.71 -5.05 -6.76
C ASP A 54 12.67 -3.95 -7.83
N PRO A 55 13.16 -4.19 -9.07
CA PRO A 55 13.15 -3.17 -10.12
C PRO A 55 11.74 -2.64 -10.48
N ALA A 56 10.67 -3.41 -10.25
CA ALA A 56 9.31 -2.95 -10.49
C ALA A 56 8.83 -2.03 -9.36
N ALA A 57 9.05 -2.41 -8.11
CA ALA A 57 8.78 -1.59 -6.94
C ALA A 57 9.58 -0.27 -6.97
N MET A 58 10.84 -0.30 -7.41
CA MET A 58 11.66 0.90 -7.59
C MET A 58 11.04 1.87 -8.60
N ARG A 59 10.59 1.38 -9.76
CA ARG A 59 9.90 2.22 -10.76
C ARG A 59 8.62 2.83 -10.20
N THR A 60 7.83 2.06 -9.45
CA THR A 60 6.61 2.57 -8.82
C THR A 60 6.91 3.59 -7.71
N CYS A 61 8.02 3.44 -7.00
CA CYS A 61 8.47 4.45 -6.04
C CYS A 61 8.88 5.74 -6.75
N GLU A 62 9.58 5.64 -7.89
CA GLU A 62 9.94 6.80 -8.72
C GLU A 62 8.70 7.58 -9.19
N THR A 63 7.62 6.90 -9.59
CA THR A 63 6.37 7.58 -9.98
C THR A 63 5.67 8.28 -8.81
N LEU A 64 5.96 7.86 -7.57
CA LEU A 64 5.53 8.52 -6.33
C LEU A 64 6.52 9.60 -5.85
N GLY A 65 7.61 9.84 -6.59
CA GLY A 65 8.66 10.78 -6.18
C GLY A 65 9.56 10.27 -5.04
N LEU A 66 9.57 8.95 -4.80
CA LEU A 66 10.34 8.29 -3.74
C LEU A 66 11.62 7.68 -4.30
N ALA A 67 12.77 8.07 -3.75
CA ALA A 67 14.06 7.48 -4.09
C ALA A 67 14.34 6.26 -3.21
N VAL A 68 14.28 5.06 -3.80
CA VAL A 68 14.53 3.78 -3.11
C VAL A 68 15.69 3.02 -3.76
N LYS A 69 16.42 2.24 -2.95
CA LYS A 69 17.49 1.36 -3.42
C LYS A 69 16.96 -0.08 -3.52
N SER A 70 17.60 -0.89 -4.35
CA SER A 70 17.26 -2.32 -4.45
C SER A 70 17.39 -3.04 -3.11
N GLY A 71 16.45 -3.94 -2.82
CA GLY A 71 16.37 -4.72 -1.59
C GLY A 71 15.90 -3.93 -0.36
N LEU A 72 15.58 -2.64 -0.51
CA LEU A 72 15.12 -1.80 0.60
C LEU A 72 13.73 -2.27 1.09
N THR A 73 13.59 -2.35 2.41
CA THR A 73 12.30 -2.37 3.08
C THR A 73 12.13 -1.06 3.84
N ALA A 74 11.05 -0.33 3.57
CA ALA A 74 10.82 1.00 4.14
C ALA A 74 9.33 1.37 4.14
N VAL A 75 8.99 2.39 4.93
CA VAL A 75 7.65 2.95 5.02
C VAL A 75 7.72 4.44 4.70
N PHE A 76 6.87 4.88 3.78
CA PHE A 76 6.75 6.29 3.38
C PHE A 76 5.30 6.75 3.56
N GLY A 77 5.09 8.03 3.83
CA GLY A 77 3.76 8.63 3.77
C GLY A 77 3.45 9.11 2.35
N VAL A 78 2.30 8.71 1.80
CA VAL A 78 1.78 9.20 0.51
C VAL A 78 0.32 9.61 0.63
N LEU A 79 -0.21 10.38 -0.33
CA LEU A 79 -1.62 10.72 -0.33
C LEU A 79 -2.46 9.61 -0.96
N GLY A 80 -3.70 9.42 -0.49
CA GLY A 80 -4.63 8.45 -1.08
C GLY A 80 -4.87 8.66 -2.58
N GLY A 81 -4.83 9.92 -3.05
CA GLY A 81 -4.91 10.25 -4.48
C GLY A 81 -3.73 9.74 -5.30
N ASP A 82 -2.53 9.65 -4.73
CA ASP A 82 -1.36 9.08 -5.41
C ASP A 82 -1.52 7.56 -5.56
N VAL A 83 -1.99 6.90 -4.50
CA VAL A 83 -2.29 5.47 -4.49
C VAL A 83 -3.38 5.12 -5.51
N ALA A 84 -4.44 5.92 -5.59
CA ALA A 84 -5.50 5.76 -6.56
C ALA A 84 -4.99 5.84 -8.02
N ARG A 85 -3.98 6.67 -8.29
CA ARG A 85 -3.35 6.76 -9.62
C ARG A 85 -2.52 5.53 -9.96
N LEU A 86 -1.90 4.88 -8.97
CA LEU A 86 -1.14 3.64 -9.17
C LEU A 86 -2.03 2.42 -9.40
N MET A 87 -3.24 2.41 -8.83
CA MET A 87 -4.17 1.29 -8.89
C MET A 87 -5.46 1.72 -9.64
N PRO A 88 -5.43 1.83 -10.98
CA PRO A 88 -6.60 2.31 -11.75
C PRO A 88 -7.80 1.37 -11.71
N ALA A 89 -7.64 0.15 -11.19
CA ALA A 89 -8.68 -0.87 -11.07
C ALA A 89 -9.41 -0.86 -9.71
N LEU A 90 -9.17 0.14 -8.84
CA LEU A 90 -9.86 0.24 -7.56
C LEU A 90 -11.36 0.51 -7.72
N ALA A 91 -12.17 -0.16 -6.90
CA ALA A 91 -13.60 0.11 -6.81
C ALA A 91 -13.87 1.48 -6.16
N LYS A 92 -15.05 2.05 -6.42
CA LYS A 92 -15.46 3.35 -5.83
C LYS A 92 -15.32 3.36 -4.30
N ALA A 93 -15.75 2.30 -3.62
CA ALA A 93 -15.63 2.19 -2.16
C ALA A 93 -14.17 2.27 -1.68
N GLN A 94 -13.21 1.74 -2.45
CA GLN A 94 -11.78 1.81 -2.13
C GLN A 94 -11.22 3.21 -2.38
N LEU A 95 -11.68 3.88 -3.45
CA LEU A 95 -11.32 5.27 -3.73
C LEU A 95 -11.85 6.22 -2.63
N ASP A 96 -13.11 6.04 -2.23
CA ASP A 96 -13.73 6.80 -1.14
C ASP A 96 -12.97 6.55 0.17
N TRP A 97 -12.68 5.29 0.49
CA TRP A 97 -11.87 4.92 1.66
C TRP A 97 -10.47 5.55 1.61
N LEU A 98 -9.79 5.62 0.46
CA LEU A 98 -8.49 6.29 0.34
C LEU A 98 -8.58 7.81 0.55
N ALA A 99 -9.71 8.43 0.24
CA ALA A 99 -9.91 9.87 0.38
C ALA A 99 -10.29 10.29 1.80
N GLU A 100 -10.94 9.40 2.55
CA GLU A 100 -11.32 9.66 3.94
C GLU A 100 -10.11 9.70 4.88
N PRO A 101 -10.14 10.51 5.96
CA PRO A 101 -9.20 10.37 7.06
C PRO A 101 -9.24 8.95 7.64
N ALA A 102 -8.10 8.43 8.11
CA ALA A 102 -8.03 7.19 8.86
C ALA A 102 -8.75 7.32 10.21
N ALA A 103 -9.45 6.26 10.61
CA ALA A 103 -10.09 6.20 11.91
C ALA A 103 -9.07 6.24 13.06
N ALA A 104 -9.54 6.51 14.26
CA ALA A 104 -8.69 6.49 15.45
C ALA A 104 -8.03 5.10 15.59
N ARG A 105 -6.69 5.07 15.65
CA ARG A 105 -5.87 3.84 15.72
C ARG A 105 -5.83 3.00 14.43
N GLU A 106 -6.42 3.46 13.33
CA GLU A 106 -6.28 2.87 12.00
C GLU A 106 -5.05 3.44 11.29
N THR A 107 -4.36 2.63 10.48
CA THR A 107 -3.36 3.07 9.51
C THR A 107 -3.70 2.45 8.15
N LYS A 108 -3.98 3.29 7.16
CA LYS A 108 -4.20 2.85 5.78
C LYS A 108 -2.85 2.53 5.16
N VAL A 109 -2.74 1.41 4.48
CA VAL A 109 -1.48 0.92 3.92
C VAL A 109 -1.69 0.57 2.45
N VAL A 110 -0.73 0.98 1.61
CA VAL A 110 -0.48 0.36 0.31
C VAL A 110 0.83 -0.41 0.40
N LEU A 111 0.79 -1.69 0.07
CA LEU A 111 1.96 -2.56 0.05
C LEU A 111 2.46 -2.71 -1.39
N LEU A 112 3.74 -2.44 -1.60
CA LEU A 112 4.53 -2.78 -2.77
C LEU A 112 5.34 -4.04 -2.43
N GLY A 113 4.83 -5.19 -2.85
CA GLY A 113 5.47 -6.49 -2.69
C GLY A 113 6.30 -6.92 -3.90
N GLU A 114 6.86 -8.12 -3.81
CA GLU A 114 7.64 -8.76 -4.87
C GLU A 114 6.86 -8.84 -6.20
N GLY A 115 7.57 -8.72 -7.32
CA GLY A 115 7.01 -8.69 -8.67
C GLY A 115 6.29 -7.38 -9.01
N GLY A 116 6.48 -6.33 -8.21
CA GLY A 116 5.71 -5.08 -8.30
C GLY A 116 4.25 -5.24 -7.89
N GLY A 117 3.93 -6.27 -7.08
CA GLY A 117 2.58 -6.54 -6.62
C GLY A 117 2.06 -5.45 -5.69
N LEU A 118 0.82 -5.02 -5.89
CA LEU A 118 0.15 -4.01 -5.05
C LEU A 118 -0.97 -4.62 -4.21
N ALA A 119 -1.09 -4.20 -2.96
CA ALA A 119 -2.25 -4.49 -2.12
C ALA A 119 -2.61 -3.28 -1.24
N LEU A 120 -3.90 -3.10 -0.99
CA LEU A 120 -4.41 -2.20 0.05
C LEU A 120 -4.67 -2.99 1.33
N LEU A 121 -4.37 -2.39 2.47
CA LEU A 121 -4.54 -2.96 3.79
C LEU A 121 -4.98 -1.86 4.76
N SER A 122 -5.85 -2.20 5.69
CA SER A 122 -6.14 -1.40 6.89
C SER A 122 -5.55 -2.11 8.10
N LEU A 123 -4.71 -1.40 8.85
CA LEU A 123 -4.13 -1.88 10.10
C LEU A 123 -4.80 -1.15 11.26
N SER A 124 -5.44 -1.87 12.17
CA SER A 124 -6.05 -1.29 13.37
C SER A 124 -5.56 -1.97 14.64
N VAL A 125 -5.59 -1.27 15.76
CA VAL A 125 -5.25 -1.84 17.08
C VAL A 125 -6.50 -1.89 17.96
N GLU A 126 -6.99 -3.11 18.22
CA GLU A 126 -8.12 -3.39 19.08
C GLU A 126 -7.71 -4.32 20.23
N GLY A 127 -8.02 -3.95 21.47
CA GLY A 127 -7.69 -4.77 22.64
C GLY A 127 -6.20 -5.11 22.80
N GLY A 128 -5.31 -4.26 22.29
CA GLY A 128 -3.86 -4.51 22.29
C GLY A 128 -3.37 -5.47 21.19
N LYS A 129 -4.24 -5.89 20.27
CA LYS A 129 -3.90 -6.74 19.13
C LYS A 129 -4.03 -5.97 17.82
N VAL A 130 -3.11 -6.23 16.89
CA VAL A 130 -3.18 -5.68 15.54
C VAL A 130 -4.12 -6.53 14.70
N GLN A 131 -5.15 -5.89 14.16
CA GLN A 131 -5.99 -6.44 13.10
C GLN A 131 -5.52 -5.90 11.75
N ILE A 132 -5.56 -6.78 10.75
CA ILE A 132 -5.12 -6.49 9.39
C ILE A 132 -6.24 -6.95 8.48
N VAL A 133 -6.82 -6.00 7.77
CA VAL A 133 -7.95 -6.24 6.88
C VAL A 133 -7.57 -5.76 5.49
N VAL A 134 -7.77 -6.58 4.47
CA VAL A 134 -7.76 -6.07 3.10
C VAL A 134 -9.10 -5.35 2.91
N PRO A 135 -9.12 -4.05 2.55
CA PRO A 135 -10.34 -3.37 2.18
C PRO A 135 -10.82 -3.93 0.84
N ALA A 136 -11.42 -5.12 0.90
CA ALA A 136 -12.25 -5.70 -0.13
C ALA A 136 -13.64 -5.10 0.04
N LEU A 137 -14.24 -4.63 -1.06
CA LEU A 137 -15.69 -4.63 -1.29
C LEU A 137 -16.49 -4.42 0.00
N LEU A 138 -16.27 -3.30 0.70
CA LEU A 138 -17.16 -2.94 1.81
C LEU A 138 -18.57 -2.89 1.20
N PRO A 139 -19.55 -3.67 1.71
CA PRO A 139 -20.91 -3.61 1.20
C PRO A 139 -21.47 -2.18 1.27
#